data_AF-A0A7S4VVC4-F1
#
_entry.id   AF-A0A7S4VVC4-F1
#
_cell.length_a   1.000
_cell.length_b   1.000
_cell.length_c   1.000
_cell.angle_alpha   90.00
_cell.angle_beta   90.00
_cell.angle_gamma   90.00
#
_symmetry.space_group_name_H-M   'P 1'
#
loop_
_entity.id
_entity.type
_entity.pdbx_description
1 polymer ?
#
loop_
_entity_poly.entity_id
_entity_poly.type
_entity_poly.pdbx_seq_one_letter_code
_entity_poly.pdbx_strand_id
1 'polypeptide(L)'
;MLFLGTDKYPKEEEYEGFLSRNGGSSNAYTDMEDTNYYFSVAPLDHSSGDDNDDNDESENDDDTEEEDGVSTALTGALDRFAQFFISPLFNPDMVQRELKAIDSEYKNALSSDMWRTYMLLKSSSNPKHPFSKFGCGNYDTLTNFVSVGNSGKEEDGGARNDLIQFWQEKYTGSNMKLCVYGKASLDELQKVVEQTFGDVRPGLPKSTSPTPSSSSSNKQLFTTESTKYNNAVAFPPSSLSKIQEVIPVAEQRTIKILFATPPLDDEDIVDSRPYRVLSHLLGHESVGSLHYLLCEEEGLINDLTTGVGVDTSDFSLSSIDLSLTPKGLQKRDYILSLVFQWIRLIKTSLSSSSDLMAQYHDELCRISEMNFMYRENSDPTEYASSVAELMHQFEKDPSRVLCGNALTGDYNGEVAKAFLDRFVPQNCLITIHNSDAEKESQEKYCVDTNLKDAAWQTEKYYGAKYREMGMSQEVIKKMAK
;
A
#
# COMPACT_ATOMS: atom_id res chain seq x y z
N MET A 1 20.54 -2.07 -1.56
CA MET A 1 21.47 -2.48 -2.65
C MET A 1 21.70 -1.44 -3.77
N LEU A 2 20.67 -0.90 -4.45
CA LEU A 2 20.90 0.02 -5.58
C LEU A 2 21.62 1.32 -5.20
N PHE A 3 21.50 1.74 -3.95
CA PHE A 3 22.22 2.87 -3.38
C PHE A 3 23.73 2.66 -3.22
N LEU A 4 24.23 1.42 -3.31
CA LEU A 4 25.60 1.04 -2.89
C LEU A 4 26.60 0.98 -4.05
N GLY A 5 26.43 1.85 -5.04
CA GLY A 5 27.38 2.04 -6.14
C GLY A 5 26.97 1.41 -7.49
N THR A 6 27.44 2.05 -8.55
CA THR A 6 27.16 1.75 -9.97
C THR A 6 28.45 1.80 -10.78
N ASP A 7 28.45 1.32 -12.03
CA ASP A 7 29.68 1.30 -12.85
C ASP A 7 30.26 2.72 -13.04
N LYS A 8 29.38 3.71 -13.28
CA LYS A 8 29.78 5.12 -13.44
C LYS A 8 30.15 5.80 -12.12
N TYR A 9 29.54 5.37 -11.01
CA TYR A 9 29.76 5.90 -9.66
C TYR A 9 30.03 4.78 -8.66
N PRO A 10 31.26 4.22 -8.62
CA PRO A 10 31.53 2.98 -7.92
C PRO A 10 31.72 3.13 -6.40
N LYS A 11 31.86 4.36 -5.90
CA LYS A 11 31.97 4.62 -4.46
C LYS A 11 30.59 4.46 -3.82
N GLU A 12 30.51 3.65 -2.77
CA GLU A 12 29.27 3.33 -2.05
C GLU A 12 28.46 4.57 -1.65
N GLU A 13 29.11 5.57 -1.06
CA GLU A 13 28.47 6.76 -0.53
C GLU A 13 28.38 7.91 -1.57
N GLU A 14 28.69 7.67 -2.85
CA GLU A 14 28.74 8.76 -3.85
C GLU A 14 27.38 9.42 -4.04
N TYR A 15 26.30 8.63 -4.09
CA TYR A 15 24.96 9.17 -4.30
C TYR A 15 24.48 9.96 -3.08
N GLU A 16 24.48 9.35 -1.90
CA GLU A 16 24.06 10.00 -0.65
C GLU A 16 24.95 11.21 -0.31
N GLY A 17 26.26 11.08 -0.48
CA GLY A 17 27.20 12.18 -0.27
C GLY A 17 27.05 13.31 -1.29
N PHE A 18 26.65 13.03 -2.53
CA PHE A 18 26.29 14.07 -3.49
C PHE A 18 25.02 14.81 -3.07
N LEU A 19 23.96 14.09 -2.70
CA LEU A 19 22.72 14.71 -2.24
C LEU A 19 22.95 15.57 -1.00
N SER A 20 23.64 15.05 0.02
CA SER A 20 23.93 15.77 1.26
C SER A 20 24.69 17.08 1.02
N ARG A 21 25.69 17.07 0.12
CA ARG A 21 26.45 18.28 -0.26
C ARG A 21 25.62 19.32 -1.02
N ASN A 22 24.51 18.91 -1.63
CA ASN A 22 23.61 19.77 -2.40
C ASN A 22 22.26 19.96 -1.68
N GLY A 23 22.23 19.89 -0.34
CA GLY A 23 21.04 20.15 0.47
C GLY A 23 19.88 19.17 0.21
N GLY A 24 20.20 17.96 -0.23
CA GLY A 24 19.27 16.94 -0.66
C GLY A 24 19.19 15.74 0.26
N SER A 25 18.23 14.87 -0.03
CA SER A 25 18.04 13.58 0.64
C SER A 25 17.38 12.58 -0.31
N SER A 26 17.39 11.30 0.04
CA SER A 26 16.72 10.26 -0.74
C SER A 26 16.12 9.20 0.16
N ASN A 27 15.12 8.49 -0.36
CA ASN A 27 14.61 7.29 0.27
C ASN A 27 14.00 6.36 -0.78
N ALA A 28 13.61 5.17 -0.35
CA ALA A 28 12.87 4.22 -1.16
C ALA A 28 12.00 3.33 -0.28
N TYR A 29 10.95 2.76 -0.87
CA TYR A 29 10.19 1.68 -0.25
C TYR A 29 9.78 0.65 -1.30
N THR A 30 9.49 -0.56 -0.82
CA THR A 30 8.98 -1.66 -1.62
C THR A 30 7.63 -2.06 -1.05
N ASP A 31 6.59 -2.01 -1.87
CA ASP A 31 5.28 -2.56 -1.56
C ASP A 31 5.08 -3.90 -2.28
N MET A 32 3.85 -4.40 -2.36
CA MET A 32 3.53 -5.71 -2.91
C MET A 32 3.80 -5.83 -4.41
N GLU A 33 3.54 -4.78 -5.18
CA GLU A 33 3.67 -4.79 -6.64
C GLU A 33 4.64 -3.73 -7.20
N ASP A 34 5.06 -2.76 -6.37
CA ASP A 34 5.86 -1.62 -6.79
C ASP A 34 7.09 -1.39 -5.89
N THR A 35 8.09 -0.72 -6.44
CA THR A 35 9.23 -0.20 -5.70
C THR A 35 9.45 1.25 -6.09
N ASN A 36 9.31 2.15 -5.11
CA ASN A 36 9.41 3.59 -5.33
C ASN A 36 10.77 4.08 -4.82
N TYR A 37 11.47 4.84 -5.65
CA TYR A 37 12.72 5.51 -5.30
C TYR A 37 12.57 7.00 -5.58
N TYR A 38 12.94 7.83 -4.62
CA TYR A 38 12.78 9.28 -4.74
C TYR A 38 13.92 10.03 -4.04
N PHE A 39 14.16 11.25 -4.50
CA PHE A 39 15.15 12.14 -3.93
C PHE A 39 14.77 13.60 -4.12
N SER A 40 15.40 14.47 -3.35
CA SER A 40 15.39 15.91 -3.54
C SER A 40 16.80 16.47 -3.47
N VAL A 41 16.99 17.63 -4.08
CA VAL A 41 18.20 18.47 -4.00
C VAL A 41 17.79 19.93 -3.93
N ALA A 42 18.67 20.77 -3.40
CA ALA A 42 18.45 22.20 -3.38
C ALA A 42 18.33 22.75 -4.82
N PRO A 43 17.47 23.76 -5.04
CA PRO A 43 17.26 24.35 -6.35
C PRO A 43 18.37 25.33 -6.78
N LEU A 44 19.46 25.44 -6.02
CA LEU A 44 20.52 26.43 -6.24
C LEU A 44 21.79 25.74 -6.72
N ASP A 45 22.38 26.30 -7.76
CA ASP A 45 23.78 26.05 -8.06
C ASP A 45 24.61 26.83 -7.04
N HIS A 46 25.38 26.11 -6.21
CA HIS A 46 26.38 26.75 -5.40
C HIS A 46 27.39 27.38 -6.36
N SER A 47 27.32 28.70 -6.54
CA SER A 47 28.47 29.42 -7.07
C SER A 47 29.64 29.02 -6.19
N SER A 48 30.64 28.40 -6.81
CA SER A 48 31.89 28.11 -6.15
C SER A 48 32.51 29.46 -5.77
N GLY A 49 32.19 29.95 -4.58
CA GLY A 49 32.92 30.99 -3.90
C GLY A 49 34.31 30.44 -3.64
N ASP A 50 35.23 30.80 -4.52
CA ASP A 50 36.65 30.59 -4.33
C ASP A 50 37.03 31.34 -3.05
N ASP A 51 37.48 30.60 -2.03
CA ASP A 51 38.14 31.17 -0.85
C ASP A 51 39.44 31.84 -1.32
N ASN A 52 39.35 33.09 -1.74
CA ASN A 52 40.51 33.99 -1.81
C ASN A 52 40.09 35.37 -1.31
N ASP A 53 40.58 35.68 -0.11
CA ASP A 53 40.90 37.04 0.34
C ASP A 53 41.35 37.90 -0.86
N ASP A 54 40.60 38.95 -1.18
CA ASP A 54 41.13 40.32 -1.12
C ASP A 54 40.03 41.35 -1.38
N ASN A 55 40.10 42.43 -0.60
CA ASN A 55 39.20 43.58 -0.60
C ASN A 55 39.04 44.22 -1.99
N ASP A 56 37.80 44.41 -2.44
CA ASP A 56 37.45 45.66 -3.13
C ASP A 56 35.94 45.95 -2.98
N GLU A 57 35.63 47.11 -2.40
CA GLU A 57 34.28 47.65 -2.35
C GLU A 57 33.92 48.22 -3.73
N SER A 58 33.13 47.47 -4.50
CA SER A 58 32.37 48.07 -5.60
C SER A 58 30.94 47.54 -5.59
N GLU A 59 30.03 48.38 -5.08
CA GLU A 59 28.60 48.32 -5.37
C GLU A 59 28.40 48.40 -6.88
N ASN A 60 28.04 47.28 -7.50
CA ASN A 60 27.23 47.26 -8.71
C ASN A 60 26.24 46.09 -8.53
N ASP A 61 24.99 46.45 -8.29
CA ASP A 61 23.82 45.63 -8.58
C ASP A 61 23.89 45.27 -10.07
N ASP A 62 24.47 44.11 -10.39
CA ASP A 62 24.29 43.48 -11.68
C ASP A 62 23.29 42.35 -11.45
N ASP A 63 22.09 42.53 -12.01
CA ASP A 63 21.09 41.49 -12.18
C ASP A 63 21.74 40.36 -12.98
N THR A 64 22.41 39.43 -12.31
CA THR A 64 22.79 38.15 -12.92
C THR A 64 21.50 37.45 -13.30
N GLU A 65 21.17 37.51 -14.59
CA GLU A 65 20.18 36.68 -15.26
C GLU A 65 20.25 35.28 -14.65
N GLU A 66 19.19 34.86 -13.94
CA GLU A 66 19.06 33.50 -13.45
C GLU A 66 19.30 32.57 -14.65
N GLU A 67 20.34 31.73 -14.61
CA GLU A 67 20.57 30.75 -15.68
C GLU A 67 19.28 29.93 -15.84
N ASP A 68 18.60 30.10 -16.98
CA ASP A 68 17.29 29.51 -17.32
C ASP A 68 17.30 27.96 -17.36
N GLY A 69 18.40 27.30 -16.98
CA GLY A 69 18.62 25.86 -17.14
C GLY A 69 18.27 24.99 -15.92
N VAL A 70 18.34 23.67 -16.14
CA VAL A 70 18.29 22.69 -15.04
C VAL A 70 19.55 22.83 -14.20
N SER A 71 19.40 23.02 -12.87
CA SER A 71 20.55 23.17 -11.98
C SER A 71 21.55 22.01 -12.12
N THR A 72 22.83 22.30 -11.93
CA THR A 72 23.90 21.31 -11.91
C THR A 72 23.69 20.27 -10.81
N ALA A 73 23.11 20.69 -9.68
CA ALA A 73 22.70 19.80 -8.60
C ALA A 73 21.64 18.78 -9.04
N LEU A 74 20.57 19.23 -9.70
CA LEU A 74 19.50 18.34 -10.18
C LEU A 74 20.01 17.43 -11.31
N THR A 75 20.75 17.97 -12.27
CA THR A 75 21.37 17.19 -13.35
C THR A 75 22.31 16.12 -12.79
N GLY A 76 23.19 16.49 -11.85
CA GLY A 76 24.14 15.59 -11.23
C GLY A 76 23.49 14.52 -10.34
N ALA A 77 22.35 14.82 -9.73
CA ALA A 77 21.57 13.87 -8.96
C ALA A 77 20.83 12.88 -9.89
N LEU A 78 20.17 13.37 -10.94
CA LEU A 78 19.48 12.55 -11.94
C LEU A 78 20.46 11.59 -12.64
N ASP A 79 21.66 12.05 -12.99
CA ASP A 79 22.68 11.21 -13.63
C ASP A 79 23.08 10.04 -12.74
N ARG A 80 23.36 10.30 -11.44
CA ARG A 80 23.69 9.25 -10.46
C ARG A 80 22.51 8.32 -10.20
N PHE A 81 21.31 8.88 -10.07
CA PHE A 81 20.08 8.14 -9.80
C PHE A 81 19.72 7.20 -10.96
N ALA A 82 19.83 7.68 -12.21
CA ALA A 82 19.58 6.87 -13.39
C ALA A 82 20.48 5.61 -13.44
N GLN A 83 21.70 5.67 -12.90
CA GLN A 83 22.61 4.53 -12.90
C GLN A 83 22.09 3.34 -12.06
N PHE A 84 21.17 3.55 -11.11
CA PHE A 84 20.51 2.46 -10.38
C PHE A 84 19.77 1.52 -11.34
N PHE A 85 19.31 2.06 -12.46
CA PHE A 85 18.47 1.40 -13.47
C PHE A 85 19.26 1.03 -14.75
N ILE A 86 20.54 1.43 -14.82
CA ILE A 86 21.42 1.17 -15.97
C ILE A 86 22.49 0.12 -15.64
N SER A 87 23.26 0.32 -14.56
CA SER A 87 24.46 -0.49 -14.28
C SER A 87 24.84 -0.54 -12.78
N PRO A 88 23.97 -1.07 -11.90
CA PRO A 88 24.33 -1.28 -10.49
C PRO A 88 25.41 -2.37 -10.32
N LEU A 89 26.35 -2.16 -9.40
CA LEU A 89 27.49 -3.08 -9.20
C LEU A 89 27.12 -4.38 -8.50
N PHE A 90 26.16 -4.30 -7.57
CA PHE A 90 25.83 -5.36 -6.64
C PHE A 90 27.08 -5.95 -5.98
N ASN A 91 27.96 -5.12 -5.39
CA ASN A 91 29.24 -5.57 -4.83
C ASN A 91 29.02 -6.74 -3.82
N PRO A 92 29.71 -7.89 -3.97
CA PRO A 92 29.53 -9.04 -3.09
C PRO A 92 29.67 -8.74 -1.59
N ASP A 93 30.64 -7.91 -1.21
CA ASP A 93 30.87 -7.54 0.20
C ASP A 93 29.70 -6.71 0.74
N MET A 94 29.12 -5.85 -0.11
CA MET A 94 27.98 -4.99 0.23
C MET A 94 26.71 -5.81 0.34
N VAL A 95 26.51 -6.81 -0.53
CA VAL A 95 25.40 -7.77 -0.43
C VAL A 95 25.45 -8.46 0.94
N GLN A 96 26.64 -8.93 1.37
CA GLN A 96 26.78 -9.61 2.67
C GLN A 96 26.49 -8.69 3.86
N ARG A 97 26.84 -7.40 3.78
CA ARG A 97 26.47 -6.41 4.80
C ARG A 97 24.97 -6.13 4.81
N GLU A 98 24.38 -5.94 3.64
CA GLU A 98 22.95 -5.65 3.48
C GLU A 98 22.08 -6.80 4.01
N LEU A 99 22.47 -8.06 3.78
CA LEU A 99 21.77 -9.22 4.32
C LEU A 99 21.66 -9.18 5.85
N LYS A 100 22.70 -8.67 6.54
CA LYS A 100 22.69 -8.50 8.00
C LYS A 100 21.88 -7.29 8.45
N ALA A 101 21.85 -6.23 7.63
CA ALA A 101 21.03 -5.05 7.88
C ALA A 101 19.54 -5.41 7.80
N ILE A 102 19.11 -6.12 6.75
CA ILE A 102 17.75 -6.62 6.58
C ILE A 102 17.33 -7.53 7.74
N ASP A 103 18.23 -8.42 8.19
CA ASP A 103 17.95 -9.28 9.33
C ASP A 103 17.78 -8.50 10.65
N SER A 104 18.52 -7.40 10.80
CA SER A 104 18.38 -6.49 11.94
C SER A 104 17.06 -5.71 11.88
N GLU A 105 16.66 -5.25 10.70
CA GLU A 105 15.36 -4.61 10.46
C GLU A 105 14.20 -5.56 10.79
N TYR A 106 14.25 -6.80 10.29
CA TYR A 106 13.29 -7.85 10.61
C TYR A 106 13.21 -8.10 12.13
N LYS A 107 14.36 -8.22 12.81
CA LYS A 107 14.41 -8.41 14.27
C LYS A 107 13.80 -7.24 15.03
N ASN A 108 14.03 -6.00 14.59
CA ASN A 108 13.41 -4.82 15.18
C ASN A 108 11.89 -4.80 14.97
N ALA A 109 11.41 -5.35 13.85
CA ALA A 109 9.99 -5.46 13.54
C ALA A 109 9.25 -6.58 14.31
N LEU A 110 9.95 -7.49 15.01
CA LEU A 110 9.32 -8.59 15.78
C LEU A 110 8.35 -8.12 16.87
N SER A 111 8.59 -6.94 17.45
CA SER A 111 7.72 -6.32 18.46
C SER A 111 6.63 -5.43 17.87
N SER A 112 6.59 -5.23 16.56
CA SER A 112 5.58 -4.39 15.91
C SER A 112 4.28 -5.17 15.69
N ASP A 113 3.21 -4.76 16.36
CA ASP A 113 1.89 -5.37 16.18
C ASP A 113 1.35 -5.22 14.75
N MET A 114 1.74 -4.17 14.04
CA MET A 114 1.43 -3.99 12.62
C MET A 114 2.01 -5.14 11.79
N TRP A 115 3.33 -5.38 11.87
CA TRP A 115 4.00 -6.44 11.12
C TRP A 115 3.53 -7.84 11.53
N ARG A 116 3.33 -8.06 12.84
CA ARG A 116 2.79 -9.31 13.40
C ARG A 116 1.41 -9.64 12.83
N THR A 117 0.51 -8.66 12.80
CA THR A 117 -0.86 -8.82 12.29
C THR A 117 -0.85 -8.97 10.77
N TYR A 118 -0.02 -8.21 10.07
CA TYR A 118 0.08 -8.28 8.61
C TYR A 118 0.61 -9.63 8.13
N MET A 119 1.64 -10.18 8.76
CA MET A 119 2.12 -11.53 8.44
C MET A 119 1.09 -12.61 8.81
N LEU A 120 0.35 -12.45 9.91
CA LEU A 120 -0.75 -13.36 10.26
C LEU A 120 -1.84 -13.35 9.17
N LEU A 121 -2.24 -12.18 8.66
CA LEU A 121 -3.16 -12.04 7.54
C LEU A 121 -2.64 -12.77 6.30
N LYS A 122 -1.36 -12.55 5.94
CA LYS A 122 -0.71 -13.25 4.81
C LYS A 122 -0.71 -14.76 4.99
N SER A 123 -0.40 -15.26 6.19
CA SER A 123 -0.40 -16.69 6.48
C SER A 123 -1.79 -17.34 6.46
N SER A 124 -2.84 -16.53 6.62
CA SER A 124 -4.25 -16.95 6.55
C SER A 124 -4.78 -17.03 5.12
N SER A 125 -4.08 -16.40 4.17
CA SER A 125 -4.38 -16.48 2.74
C SER A 125 -3.97 -17.83 2.13
N ASN A 126 -4.35 -18.07 0.88
CA ASN A 126 -3.99 -19.26 0.13
C ASN A 126 -2.45 -19.40 -0.02
N PRO A 127 -1.81 -20.47 0.50
CA PRO A 127 -0.35 -20.64 0.45
C PRO A 127 0.24 -20.73 -0.97
N LYS A 128 -0.58 -20.95 -2.00
CA LYS A 128 -0.17 -20.94 -3.40
C LYS A 128 -0.19 -19.55 -4.04
N HIS A 129 -0.86 -18.58 -3.41
CA HIS A 129 -0.95 -17.22 -3.91
C HIS A 129 0.28 -16.40 -3.45
N PRO A 130 0.88 -15.54 -4.30
CA PRO A 130 2.05 -14.76 -3.93
C PRO A 130 1.90 -13.90 -2.67
N PHE A 131 0.68 -13.46 -2.36
CA PHE A 131 0.39 -12.70 -1.13
C PHE A 131 0.82 -13.43 0.15
N SER A 132 0.82 -14.77 0.19
CA SER A 132 1.23 -15.52 1.39
C SER A 132 2.73 -15.49 1.67
N LYS A 133 3.54 -14.93 0.76
CA LYS A 133 5.01 -14.87 0.90
C LYS A 133 5.41 -13.92 2.03
N PHE A 134 6.48 -14.29 2.74
CA PHE A 134 7.18 -13.41 3.67
C PHE A 134 8.05 -12.43 2.88
N GLY A 135 7.57 -11.19 2.73
CA GLY A 135 8.13 -10.20 1.80
C GLY A 135 9.36 -9.46 2.34
N CYS A 136 9.44 -9.23 3.65
CA CYS A 136 10.57 -8.53 4.29
C CYS A 136 11.87 -9.33 4.13
N GLY A 137 11.79 -10.66 4.18
CA GLY A 137 12.98 -11.50 4.22
C GLY A 137 13.72 -11.40 5.55
N ASN A 138 14.72 -12.24 5.71
CA ASN A 138 15.64 -12.28 6.84
C ASN A 138 16.90 -13.03 6.40
N TYR A 139 17.91 -13.11 7.27
CA TYR A 139 19.17 -13.75 6.90
C TYR A 139 18.96 -15.17 6.36
N ASP A 140 18.15 -15.99 7.04
CA ASP A 140 17.91 -17.38 6.67
C ASP A 140 17.22 -17.51 5.31
N THR A 141 16.17 -16.73 5.06
CA THR A 141 15.40 -16.79 3.80
C THR A 141 16.17 -16.27 2.60
N LEU A 142 17.12 -15.35 2.82
CA LEU A 142 17.94 -14.76 1.77
C LEU A 142 19.26 -15.50 1.53
N THR A 143 19.72 -16.35 2.46
CA THR A 143 20.98 -17.11 2.32
C THR A 143 20.78 -18.61 2.10
N ASN A 144 19.75 -19.21 2.69
CA ASN A 144 19.52 -20.66 2.63
C ASN A 144 18.62 -21.09 1.47
N PHE A 145 18.45 -20.24 0.44
CA PHE A 145 17.75 -20.62 -0.78
C PHE A 145 18.63 -21.56 -1.64
N VAL A 146 18.81 -22.79 -1.14
CA VAL A 146 19.39 -23.89 -1.90
C VAL A 146 18.38 -24.25 -2.99
N SER A 147 18.61 -23.68 -4.16
CA SER A 147 18.28 -24.19 -5.50
C SER A 147 17.26 -25.33 -5.50
N VAL A 148 15.97 -25.01 -5.44
CA VAL A 148 14.92 -25.95 -5.87
C VAL A 148 15.06 -26.09 -7.39
N GLY A 149 16.02 -26.89 -7.84
CA GLY A 149 16.24 -27.18 -9.26
C GLY A 149 17.67 -27.56 -9.67
N ASN A 150 18.71 -27.18 -8.92
CA ASN A 150 20.08 -27.55 -9.27
C ASN A 150 20.81 -28.18 -8.09
N SER A 151 20.95 -29.49 -8.16
CA SER A 151 21.76 -30.31 -7.28
C SER A 151 23.23 -29.88 -7.33
N GLY A 152 23.74 -29.46 -6.17
CA GLY A 152 25.14 -29.59 -5.81
C GLY A 152 26.11 -28.71 -6.59
N LYS A 153 26.33 -27.49 -6.07
CA LYS A 153 27.63 -26.83 -5.97
C LYS A 153 27.44 -25.54 -5.16
N GLU A 154 28.19 -25.41 -4.08
CA GLU A 154 28.50 -24.13 -3.45
C GLU A 154 29.33 -23.32 -4.47
N GLU A 155 28.68 -22.75 -5.49
CA GLU A 155 29.28 -21.74 -6.34
C GLU A 155 28.88 -20.37 -5.79
N ASP A 156 29.88 -19.49 -5.72
CA ASP A 156 30.02 -18.18 -5.04
C ASP A 156 29.03 -17.07 -5.48
N GLY A 157 27.86 -17.46 -5.99
CA GLY A 157 26.87 -16.58 -6.61
C GLY A 157 25.63 -16.28 -5.76
N GLY A 158 25.16 -17.24 -4.96
CA GLY A 158 24.06 -17.12 -3.97
C GLY A 158 22.97 -16.07 -4.24
N ALA A 159 22.58 -15.34 -3.19
CA ALA A 159 21.59 -14.26 -3.22
C ALA A 159 21.93 -13.13 -4.21
N ARG A 160 23.21 -12.94 -4.51
CA ARG A 160 23.69 -11.89 -5.42
C ARG A 160 23.27 -12.18 -6.87
N ASN A 161 23.38 -13.43 -7.31
CA ASN A 161 22.96 -13.82 -8.65
C ASN A 161 21.44 -13.70 -8.81
N ASP A 162 20.68 -14.11 -7.81
CA ASP A 162 19.21 -13.94 -7.80
C ASP A 162 18.82 -12.46 -7.84
N LEU A 163 19.53 -11.61 -7.10
CA LEU A 163 19.34 -10.16 -7.13
C LEU A 163 19.63 -9.56 -8.52
N ILE A 164 20.74 -9.97 -9.14
CA ILE A 164 21.11 -9.54 -10.49
C ILE A 164 20.06 -10.00 -11.50
N GLN A 165 19.62 -11.27 -11.41
CA GLN A 165 18.60 -11.81 -12.29
C GLN A 165 17.27 -11.05 -12.13
N PHE A 166 16.83 -10.82 -10.89
CA PHE A 166 15.61 -10.07 -10.62
C PHE A 166 15.68 -8.65 -11.17
N TRP A 167 16.79 -7.94 -10.95
CA TRP A 167 17.01 -6.62 -11.53
C TRP A 167 17.01 -6.68 -13.06
N GLN A 168 17.69 -7.67 -13.65
CA GLN A 168 17.74 -7.85 -15.10
C GLN A 168 16.36 -8.05 -15.72
N GLU A 169 15.48 -8.80 -15.05
CA GLU A 169 14.13 -9.13 -15.50
C GLU A 169 13.09 -8.03 -15.22
N LYS A 170 13.18 -7.33 -14.09
CA LYS A 170 12.13 -6.43 -13.60
C LYS A 170 12.45 -4.96 -13.78
N TYR A 171 13.71 -4.56 -13.65
CA TYR A 171 14.15 -3.17 -13.73
C TYR A 171 14.41 -2.79 -15.19
N THR A 172 13.32 -2.56 -15.92
CA THR A 172 13.31 -2.17 -17.33
C THR A 172 12.37 -0.99 -17.57
N GLY A 173 12.66 -0.16 -18.58
CA GLY A 173 11.89 1.03 -18.93
C GLY A 173 10.40 0.76 -19.16
N SER A 174 10.03 -0.41 -19.69
CA SER A 174 8.62 -0.80 -19.85
C SER A 174 7.83 -0.94 -18.55
N ASN A 175 8.52 -1.14 -17.42
CA ASN A 175 7.92 -1.25 -16.08
C ASN A 175 8.11 0.02 -15.23
N MET A 176 8.76 1.05 -15.75
CA MET A 176 9.10 2.25 -14.98
C MET A 176 8.22 3.43 -15.33
N LYS A 177 7.94 4.26 -14.33
CA LYS A 177 7.41 5.62 -14.48
C LYS A 177 8.34 6.57 -13.74
N LEU A 178 8.57 7.75 -14.31
CA LEU A 178 9.48 8.77 -13.78
C LEU A 178 8.76 10.11 -13.72
N CYS A 179 8.84 10.77 -12.57
CA CYS A 179 8.45 12.16 -12.40
C CYS A 179 9.70 12.96 -12.05
N VAL A 180 9.94 14.05 -12.80
CA VAL A 180 10.98 15.04 -12.46
C VAL A 180 10.29 16.37 -12.22
N TYR A 181 10.55 16.95 -11.06
CA TYR A 181 10.00 18.23 -10.63
C TYR A 181 11.15 19.23 -10.45
N GLY A 182 11.08 20.38 -11.11
CA GLY A 182 12.12 21.41 -11.08
C GLY A 182 11.61 22.76 -11.58
N LYS A 183 12.43 23.80 -11.42
CA LYS A 183 12.10 25.17 -11.86
C LYS A 183 12.30 25.42 -13.36
N ALA A 184 13.20 24.65 -13.98
CA ALA A 184 13.53 24.77 -15.39
C ALA A 184 12.33 24.46 -16.31
N SER A 185 12.43 24.86 -17.58
CA SER A 185 11.36 24.61 -18.54
C SER A 185 11.16 23.11 -18.82
N LEU A 186 9.97 22.75 -19.31
CA LEU A 186 9.67 21.36 -19.67
C LEU A 186 10.63 20.80 -20.71
N ASP A 187 11.04 21.61 -21.70
CA ASP A 187 11.95 21.19 -22.76
C ASP A 187 13.35 20.87 -22.20
N GLU A 188 13.81 21.63 -21.21
CA GLU A 188 15.12 21.41 -20.58
C GLU A 188 15.10 20.22 -19.63
N LEU A 189 14.03 20.07 -18.84
CA LEU A 189 13.83 18.89 -17.99
C LEU A 189 13.76 17.62 -18.86
N GLN A 190 13.03 17.65 -19.97
CA GLN A 190 12.97 16.53 -20.92
C GLN A 190 14.36 16.19 -21.45
N LYS A 191 15.13 17.19 -21.88
CA LYS A 191 16.49 16.98 -22.40
C LYS A 191 17.41 16.32 -21.37
N VAL A 192 17.36 16.75 -20.11
CA VAL A 192 18.16 16.12 -19.03
C VAL A 192 17.69 14.70 -18.76
N VAL A 193 16.38 14.44 -18.77
CA VAL A 193 15.84 13.08 -18.62
C VAL A 193 16.31 12.16 -19.74
N GLU A 194 16.24 12.61 -21.00
CA GLU A 194 16.72 11.83 -22.14
C GLU A 194 18.23 11.55 -22.06
N GLN A 195 19.02 12.51 -21.59
CA GLN A 195 20.47 12.36 -21.42
C GLN A 195 20.86 11.41 -20.29
N THR A 196 20.06 11.32 -19.23
CA THR A 196 20.38 10.55 -18.03
C THR A 196 19.73 9.15 -18.04
N PHE A 197 18.46 9.05 -18.41
CA PHE A 197 17.70 7.79 -18.42
C PHE A 197 17.62 7.12 -19.81
N GLY A 198 18.16 7.74 -20.87
CA GLY A 198 18.09 7.20 -22.23
C GLY A 198 18.72 5.80 -22.40
N ASP A 199 19.68 5.46 -21.53
CA ASP A 199 20.36 4.16 -21.53
C ASP A 199 19.63 3.08 -20.71
N VAL A 200 18.48 3.40 -20.08
CA VAL A 200 17.67 2.41 -19.37
C VAL A 200 17.15 1.38 -20.35
N ARG A 201 17.39 0.10 -20.05
CA ARG A 201 17.00 -1.02 -20.92
C ARG A 201 15.47 -1.01 -21.10
N PRO A 202 14.94 -1.01 -22.33
CA PRO A 202 13.50 -0.88 -22.56
C PRO A 202 12.68 -2.04 -22.00
N GLY A 203 13.25 -3.24 -21.89
CA GLY A 203 12.56 -4.44 -21.45
C GLY A 203 11.70 -5.08 -22.53
N LEU A 204 10.96 -6.12 -22.14
CA LEU A 204 9.97 -6.73 -23.03
C LEU A 204 8.72 -5.83 -23.11
N PRO A 205 8.06 -5.77 -24.27
CA PRO A 205 6.74 -5.15 -24.37
C PRO A 205 5.80 -5.80 -23.36
N LYS A 206 5.05 -4.98 -22.61
CA LYS A 206 3.96 -5.52 -21.75
C LYS A 206 3.03 -6.33 -22.65
N SER A 207 2.84 -7.61 -22.30
CA SER A 207 1.81 -8.43 -22.95
C SER A 207 0.47 -7.79 -22.62
N THR A 208 -0.14 -7.12 -23.60
CA THR A 208 -1.53 -6.70 -23.50
C THR A 208 -2.35 -7.98 -23.44
N SER A 209 -2.73 -8.40 -22.23
CA SER A 209 -3.76 -9.43 -22.07
C SER A 209 -4.94 -8.98 -22.92
N PRO A 210 -5.46 -9.84 -23.83
CA PRO A 210 -6.58 -9.47 -24.66
C PRO A 210 -7.72 -9.02 -23.74
N THR A 211 -8.18 -7.80 -23.93
CA THR A 211 -9.42 -7.31 -23.32
C THR A 211 -10.48 -8.37 -23.62
N PRO A 212 -11.11 -9.01 -22.61
CA PRO A 212 -12.13 -10.00 -22.89
C PRO A 212 -13.18 -9.35 -23.78
N SER A 213 -13.32 -9.85 -25.01
CA SER A 213 -14.30 -9.34 -25.95
C SER A 213 -15.68 -9.51 -25.33
N SER A 214 -16.31 -8.40 -24.95
CA SER A 214 -17.69 -8.37 -24.48
C SER A 214 -18.62 -8.73 -25.63
N SER A 215 -18.85 -10.04 -25.80
CA SER A 215 -19.89 -10.60 -26.65
C SER A 215 -20.52 -11.80 -25.94
N SER A 216 -21.08 -11.55 -24.77
CA SER A 216 -22.03 -12.46 -24.11
C SER A 216 -22.97 -11.63 -23.26
N SER A 217 -24.27 -11.81 -23.45
CA SER A 217 -25.38 -11.05 -22.86
C SER A 217 -25.56 -11.21 -21.34
N ASN A 218 -24.51 -11.60 -20.61
CA ASN A 218 -24.41 -11.62 -19.16
C ASN A 218 -23.08 -10.95 -18.78
N LYS A 219 -23.05 -9.61 -18.66
CA LYS A 219 -21.86 -8.89 -18.19
C LYS A 219 -21.67 -9.22 -16.70
N GLN A 220 -20.68 -10.03 -16.37
CA GLN A 220 -20.22 -10.19 -14.99
C GLN A 220 -19.56 -8.87 -14.58
N LEU A 221 -20.08 -8.18 -13.55
CA LEU A 221 -19.63 -6.84 -13.13
C LEU A 221 -18.18 -6.81 -12.62
N PHE A 222 -17.68 -7.90 -12.04
CA PHE A 222 -16.29 -7.99 -11.56
C PHE A 222 -15.64 -9.22 -12.18
N THR A 223 -14.67 -8.99 -13.07
CA THR A 223 -14.05 -10.04 -13.88
C THR A 223 -12.60 -10.36 -13.47
N THR A 224 -12.03 -9.53 -12.59
CA THR A 224 -10.60 -9.49 -12.24
C THR A 224 -10.23 -10.43 -11.09
N GLU A 225 -11.19 -10.82 -10.22
CA GLU A 225 -10.95 -11.72 -9.09
C GLU A 225 -10.28 -13.01 -9.58
N SER A 226 -9.00 -13.22 -9.22
CA SER A 226 -8.18 -14.43 -9.49
C SER A 226 -7.61 -14.65 -10.90
N THR A 227 -7.40 -13.60 -11.71
CA THR A 227 -6.99 -13.77 -13.11
C THR A 227 -5.48 -13.68 -13.40
N LYS A 228 -4.66 -13.04 -12.55
CA LYS A 228 -3.23 -12.81 -12.85
C LYS A 228 -2.34 -13.94 -12.34
N TYR A 229 -2.55 -14.43 -11.12
CA TYR A 229 -1.67 -15.43 -10.49
C TYR A 229 -2.22 -16.87 -10.54
N ASN A 230 -2.27 -17.47 -11.73
CA ASN A 230 -2.57 -18.90 -11.96
C ASN A 230 -3.91 -19.40 -11.35
N ASN A 231 -4.97 -18.58 -11.40
CA ASN A 231 -6.28 -18.88 -10.78
C ASN A 231 -6.23 -19.11 -9.26
N ALA A 232 -5.12 -18.80 -8.59
CA ALA A 232 -5.05 -18.91 -7.15
C ALA A 232 -5.79 -17.71 -6.54
N VAL A 233 -6.98 -17.93 -6.01
CA VAL A 233 -7.68 -16.91 -5.22
C VAL A 233 -6.89 -16.69 -3.93
N ALA A 234 -6.51 -15.44 -3.62
CA ALA A 234 -5.79 -15.08 -2.40
C ALA A 234 -6.58 -15.48 -1.13
N PHE A 235 -7.88 -15.16 -1.12
CA PHE A 235 -8.79 -15.47 -0.02
C PHE A 235 -9.93 -16.39 -0.50
N PRO A 236 -9.70 -17.70 -0.62
CA PRO A 236 -10.76 -18.64 -0.93
C PRO A 236 -11.78 -18.68 0.22
N PRO A 237 -13.01 -19.18 0.00
CA PRO A 237 -14.03 -19.27 1.06
C PRO A 237 -13.56 -19.98 2.33
N SER A 238 -12.58 -20.90 2.24
CA SER A 238 -11.98 -21.58 3.39
C SER A 238 -11.08 -20.68 4.26
N SER A 239 -10.61 -19.56 3.73
CA SER A 239 -9.80 -18.56 4.43
C SER A 239 -10.64 -17.39 4.98
N LEU A 240 -11.93 -17.35 4.64
CA LEU A 240 -12.90 -16.35 5.09
C LEU A 240 -13.92 -16.98 6.04
N SER A 241 -14.88 -16.18 6.50
CA SER A 241 -15.84 -16.55 7.55
C SER A 241 -15.14 -17.06 8.80
N LYS A 242 -14.09 -16.34 9.21
CA LYS A 242 -13.26 -16.67 10.38
C LYS A 242 -13.18 -15.51 11.35
N ILE A 243 -13.02 -15.86 12.62
CA ILE A 243 -12.65 -14.92 13.68
C ILE A 243 -11.30 -15.36 14.25
N GLN A 244 -10.37 -14.41 14.32
CA GLN A 244 -9.04 -14.55 14.90
C GLN A 244 -8.96 -13.68 16.14
N GLU A 245 -8.46 -14.23 17.23
CA GLU A 245 -8.13 -13.47 18.43
C GLU A 245 -6.62 -13.48 18.61
N VAL A 246 -6.03 -12.29 18.72
CA VAL A 246 -4.58 -12.07 18.72
C VAL A 246 -4.19 -11.41 20.04
N ILE A 247 -3.10 -11.90 20.65
CA ILE A 247 -2.46 -11.23 21.80
C ILE A 247 -1.45 -10.22 21.24
N PRO A 248 -1.74 -8.91 21.33
CA PRO A 248 -0.81 -7.88 20.90
C PRO A 248 0.37 -7.74 21.87
N VAL A 249 1.44 -7.11 21.41
CA VAL A 249 2.60 -6.73 22.24
C VAL A 249 2.29 -5.46 23.03
N ALA A 250 1.80 -4.43 22.35
CA ALA A 250 1.34 -3.21 22.98
C ALA A 250 -0.08 -3.39 23.53
N GLU A 251 -0.42 -2.65 24.60
CA GLU A 251 -1.79 -2.67 25.11
C GLU A 251 -2.75 -2.04 24.11
N GLN A 252 -3.53 -2.87 23.42
CA GLN A 252 -4.58 -2.47 22.49
C GLN A 252 -5.79 -3.41 22.55
N ARG A 253 -6.95 -2.85 22.21
CA ARG A 253 -8.23 -3.55 22.13
C ARG A 253 -8.92 -3.09 20.85
N THR A 254 -8.92 -3.93 19.82
CA THR A 254 -9.43 -3.52 18.51
C THR A 254 -10.21 -4.65 17.86
N ILE A 255 -11.10 -4.28 16.93
CA ILE A 255 -11.74 -5.19 15.98
C ILE A 255 -11.41 -4.69 14.58
N LYS A 256 -10.83 -5.55 13.75
CA LYS A 256 -10.58 -5.32 12.34
C LYS A 256 -11.40 -6.32 11.53
N ILE A 257 -12.30 -5.84 10.69
CA ILE A 257 -13.12 -6.66 9.80
C ILE A 257 -12.64 -6.42 8.38
N LEU A 258 -12.10 -7.46 7.74
CA LEU A 258 -11.61 -7.40 6.37
C LEU A 258 -12.57 -8.16 5.46
N PHE A 259 -13.07 -7.50 4.42
CA PHE A 259 -13.94 -8.08 3.39
C PHE A 259 -13.16 -8.26 2.10
N ALA A 260 -13.20 -9.45 1.51
CA ALA A 260 -12.61 -9.67 0.20
C ALA A 260 -13.45 -8.97 -0.87
N THR A 261 -12.86 -8.00 -1.57
CA THR A 261 -13.49 -7.20 -2.62
C THR A 261 -12.70 -7.27 -3.92
N PRO A 262 -13.31 -6.92 -5.07
CA PRO A 262 -12.54 -6.76 -6.30
C PRO A 262 -11.45 -5.70 -6.14
N PRO A 263 -10.37 -5.79 -6.93
CA PRO A 263 -9.27 -4.84 -6.90
C PRO A 263 -9.76 -3.42 -7.26
N LEU A 264 -9.17 -2.38 -6.67
CA LEU A 264 -9.66 -1.01 -6.86
C LEU A 264 -9.39 -0.44 -8.25
N ASP A 265 -8.48 -1.07 -9.01
CA ASP A 265 -8.18 -0.75 -10.40
C ASP A 265 -9.10 -1.45 -11.42
N ASP A 266 -10.09 -2.23 -10.95
CA ASP A 266 -11.15 -2.78 -11.81
C ASP A 266 -11.91 -1.65 -12.52
N GLU A 267 -12.12 -1.78 -13.84
CA GLU A 267 -12.65 -0.70 -14.68
C GLU A 267 -14.01 -0.18 -14.19
N ASP A 268 -14.93 -1.07 -13.78
CA ASP A 268 -16.25 -0.66 -13.30
C ASP A 268 -16.14 0.07 -11.92
N ILE A 269 -15.14 -0.26 -11.10
CA ILE A 269 -14.85 0.41 -9.81
C ILE A 269 -14.17 1.77 -10.01
N VAL A 270 -13.19 1.86 -10.91
CA VAL A 270 -12.46 3.11 -11.20
C VAL A 270 -13.40 4.18 -11.76
N ASP A 271 -14.32 3.76 -12.64
CA ASP A 271 -15.28 4.65 -13.28
C ASP A 271 -16.37 5.09 -12.30
N SER A 272 -16.89 4.19 -11.46
CA SER A 272 -18.03 4.51 -10.59
C SER A 272 -17.67 4.92 -9.16
N ARG A 273 -16.43 4.66 -8.73
CA ARG A 273 -15.86 4.91 -7.38
C ARG A 273 -16.84 4.66 -6.22
N PRO A 274 -17.49 3.49 -6.16
CA PRO A 274 -18.58 3.25 -5.21
C PRO A 274 -18.10 3.30 -3.76
N TYR A 275 -16.83 2.95 -3.53
CA TYR A 275 -16.22 2.92 -2.21
C TYR A 275 -16.31 4.27 -1.48
N ARG A 276 -16.24 5.40 -2.18
CA ARG A 276 -16.24 6.74 -1.56
C ARG A 276 -17.53 7.04 -0.77
N VAL A 277 -18.68 6.73 -1.36
CA VAL A 277 -19.98 6.89 -0.69
C VAL A 277 -20.13 5.85 0.41
N LEU A 278 -19.73 4.61 0.13
CA LEU A 278 -19.86 3.50 1.08
C LEU A 278 -19.01 3.72 2.34
N SER A 279 -17.75 4.14 2.19
CA SER A 279 -16.86 4.46 3.31
C SER A 279 -17.36 5.64 4.12
N HIS A 280 -17.88 6.68 3.44
CA HIS A 280 -18.49 7.83 4.10
C HIS A 280 -19.68 7.43 4.97
N LEU A 281 -20.56 6.53 4.50
CA LEU A 281 -21.73 6.07 5.26
C LEU A 281 -21.38 5.08 6.37
N LEU A 282 -20.42 4.18 6.13
CA LEU A 282 -19.99 3.22 7.13
C LEU A 282 -19.21 3.90 8.27
N GLY A 283 -18.43 4.93 7.95
CA GLY A 283 -17.60 5.70 8.88
C GLY A 283 -18.20 7.04 9.34
N HIS A 284 -19.47 7.33 9.04
CA HIS A 284 -20.06 8.61 9.41
C HIS A 284 -20.15 8.77 10.93
N GLU A 285 -19.95 10.00 11.44
CA GLU A 285 -19.90 10.26 12.89
C GLU A 285 -21.07 11.10 13.43
N SER A 286 -21.98 11.57 12.57
CA SER A 286 -23.12 12.38 13.02
C SER A 286 -24.11 11.61 13.89
N VAL A 287 -24.98 12.34 14.58
CA VAL A 287 -26.13 11.80 15.31
C VAL A 287 -26.91 10.81 14.42
N GLY A 288 -27.17 9.62 14.96
CA GLY A 288 -27.87 8.53 14.26
C GLY A 288 -26.96 7.58 13.45
N SER A 289 -25.65 7.85 13.39
CA SER A 289 -24.67 6.92 12.82
C SER A 289 -24.31 5.77 13.75
N LEU A 290 -23.70 4.72 13.20
CA LEU A 290 -23.13 3.62 13.99
C LEU A 290 -22.04 4.11 14.95
N HIS A 291 -21.16 5.01 14.48
CA HIS A 291 -20.11 5.59 15.34
C HIS A 291 -20.73 6.31 16.53
N TYR A 292 -21.70 7.20 16.30
CA TYR A 292 -22.36 7.95 17.37
C TYR A 292 -23.03 7.05 18.41
N LEU A 293 -23.74 5.99 17.98
CA LEU A 293 -24.34 5.01 18.90
C LEU A 293 -23.27 4.32 19.77
N LEU A 294 -22.21 3.80 19.14
CA LEU A 294 -21.20 2.99 19.83
C LEU A 294 -20.26 3.83 20.70
N CYS A 295 -19.90 5.03 20.25
CA CYS A 295 -18.97 5.95 20.92
C CYS A 295 -19.71 6.81 21.94
N GLU A 296 -20.65 7.64 21.48
CA GLU A 296 -21.27 8.69 22.30
C GLU A 296 -22.38 8.17 23.22
N GLU A 297 -23.26 7.29 22.73
CA GLU A 297 -24.39 6.79 23.53
C GLU A 297 -24.00 5.64 24.46
N GLU A 298 -23.24 4.67 23.97
CA GLU A 298 -22.92 3.45 24.73
C GLU A 298 -21.51 3.43 25.35
N GLY A 299 -20.56 4.25 24.88
CA GLY A 299 -19.17 4.26 25.36
C GLY A 299 -18.43 2.93 25.17
N LEU A 300 -18.68 2.24 24.06
CA LEU A 300 -18.09 0.93 23.73
C LEU A 300 -16.84 1.05 22.86
N ILE A 301 -16.76 2.07 22.01
CA ILE A 301 -15.61 2.32 21.14
C ILE A 301 -15.05 3.70 21.41
N ASN A 302 -13.80 3.91 21.04
CA ASN A 302 -13.19 5.24 20.98
C ASN A 302 -13.18 5.80 19.55
N ASP A 303 -13.19 4.93 18.54
CA ASP A 303 -13.05 5.30 17.14
C ASP A 303 -13.58 4.18 16.21
N LEU A 304 -14.07 4.57 15.03
CA LEU A 304 -14.48 3.69 13.94
C LEU A 304 -14.00 4.28 12.62
N THR A 305 -13.12 3.55 11.92
CA THR A 305 -12.62 3.95 10.61
C THR A 305 -12.96 2.91 9.55
N THR A 306 -13.12 3.36 8.31
CA THR A 306 -13.30 2.47 7.16
C THR A 306 -12.27 2.77 6.10
N GLY A 307 -11.72 1.72 5.52
CA GLY A 307 -10.53 1.81 4.69
C GLY A 307 -10.46 0.71 3.64
N VAL A 308 -9.37 0.76 2.90
CA VAL A 308 -8.85 -0.40 2.18
C VAL A 308 -7.61 -0.82 2.94
N GLY A 309 -7.59 -2.05 3.43
CA GLY A 309 -6.47 -2.60 4.19
C GLY A 309 -5.36 -3.15 3.30
N VAL A 310 -5.73 -3.78 2.18
CA VAL A 310 -4.81 -4.33 1.18
C VAL A 310 -5.42 -4.06 -0.18
N ASP A 311 -4.62 -3.60 -1.13
CA ASP A 311 -5.00 -3.52 -2.54
C ASP A 311 -3.87 -4.09 -3.39
N THR A 312 -4.26 -4.91 -4.36
CA THR A 312 -3.38 -5.50 -5.37
C THR A 312 -4.20 -5.60 -6.64
N SER A 313 -3.55 -5.72 -7.79
CA SER A 313 -4.22 -5.93 -9.07
C SER A 313 -5.05 -7.22 -9.19
N ASP A 314 -5.02 -8.12 -8.20
CA ASP A 314 -5.80 -9.38 -8.19
C ASP A 314 -6.97 -9.37 -7.20
N PHE A 315 -6.89 -8.56 -6.15
CA PHE A 315 -7.90 -8.46 -5.08
C PHE A 315 -7.63 -7.26 -4.18
N SER A 316 -8.67 -6.79 -3.49
CA SER A 316 -8.53 -5.92 -2.32
C SER A 316 -9.18 -6.52 -1.07
N LEU A 317 -8.83 -5.94 0.08
CA LEU A 317 -9.49 -6.16 1.36
C LEU A 317 -10.02 -4.82 1.89
N SER A 318 -11.32 -4.56 1.75
CA SER A 318 -11.96 -3.42 2.43
C SER A 318 -12.01 -3.66 3.94
N SER A 319 -11.73 -2.63 4.73
CA SER A 319 -11.66 -2.70 6.19
C SER A 319 -12.73 -1.87 6.89
N ILE A 320 -13.21 -2.40 8.02
CA ILE A 320 -13.85 -1.64 9.09
C ILE A 320 -13.05 -1.90 10.36
N ASP A 321 -12.48 -0.85 10.93
CA ASP A 321 -11.59 -0.91 12.07
C ASP A 321 -12.22 -0.16 13.26
N LEU A 322 -12.27 -0.80 14.42
CA LEU A 322 -12.82 -0.23 15.65
C LEU A 322 -11.80 -0.28 16.77
N SER A 323 -11.58 0.86 17.45
CA SER A 323 -10.83 0.94 18.70
C SER A 323 -11.80 0.79 19.87
N LEU A 324 -11.57 -0.18 20.76
CA LEU A 324 -12.51 -0.54 21.81
C LEU A 324 -12.14 0.03 23.19
N THR A 325 -13.16 0.35 23.98
CA THR A 325 -12.99 0.48 25.43
C THR A 325 -12.91 -0.91 26.10
N PRO A 326 -12.47 -1.03 27.36
CA PRO A 326 -12.56 -2.30 28.10
C PRO A 326 -13.98 -2.86 28.18
N LYS A 327 -14.99 -1.97 28.29
CA LYS A 327 -16.41 -2.33 28.22
C LYS A 327 -16.80 -2.82 26.83
N GLY A 328 -16.29 -2.18 25.78
CA GLY A 328 -16.47 -2.59 24.39
C GLY A 328 -15.97 -3.99 24.12
N LEU A 329 -14.78 -4.32 24.60
CA LEU A 329 -14.19 -5.66 24.45
C LEU A 329 -15.08 -6.75 25.07
N GLN A 330 -15.66 -6.50 26.24
CA GLN A 330 -16.62 -7.42 26.87
C GLN A 330 -17.90 -7.60 26.04
N LYS A 331 -18.29 -6.59 25.27
CA LYS A 331 -19.47 -6.57 24.39
C LYS A 331 -19.14 -6.73 22.91
N ARG A 332 -17.96 -7.25 22.54
CA ARG A 332 -17.50 -7.32 21.14
C ARG A 332 -18.49 -7.99 20.18
N ASP A 333 -19.17 -9.06 20.60
CA ASP A 333 -20.14 -9.77 19.76
C ASP A 333 -21.41 -8.93 19.50
N TYR A 334 -21.79 -8.07 20.45
CA TYR A 334 -22.86 -7.10 20.29
C TYR A 334 -22.45 -5.99 19.31
N ILE A 335 -21.23 -5.46 19.44
CA ILE A 335 -20.66 -4.48 18.50
C ILE A 335 -20.65 -5.05 17.08
N LEU A 336 -20.13 -6.27 16.89
CA LEU A 336 -20.14 -6.94 15.59
C LEU A 336 -21.56 -7.08 15.02
N SER A 337 -22.54 -7.42 15.86
CA SER A 337 -23.94 -7.51 15.43
C SER A 337 -24.46 -6.16 14.93
N LEU A 338 -24.15 -5.06 15.61
CA LEU A 338 -24.53 -3.71 15.19
C LEU A 338 -23.83 -3.27 13.88
N VAL A 339 -22.55 -3.62 13.69
CA VAL A 339 -21.83 -3.34 12.44
C VAL A 339 -22.54 -3.99 11.26
N PHE A 340 -22.90 -5.27 11.35
CA PHE A 340 -23.59 -5.95 10.25
C PHE A 340 -25.05 -5.49 10.07
N GLN A 341 -25.74 -5.10 11.14
CA GLN A 341 -27.05 -4.44 11.02
C GLN A 341 -26.96 -3.10 10.29
N TRP A 342 -25.90 -2.32 10.55
CA TRP A 342 -25.65 -1.06 9.85
C TRP A 342 -25.37 -1.28 8.36
N ILE A 343 -24.51 -2.25 8.02
CA ILE A 343 -24.27 -2.67 6.63
C ILE A 343 -25.59 -3.07 5.95
N ARG A 344 -26.44 -3.84 6.63
CA ARG A 344 -27.75 -4.25 6.12
C ARG A 344 -28.69 -3.06 5.90
N LEU A 345 -28.69 -2.09 6.80
CA LEU A 345 -29.48 -0.87 6.66
C LEU A 345 -29.06 -0.11 5.39
N ILE A 346 -27.74 0.07 5.18
CA ILE A 346 -27.20 0.70 3.96
C ILE A 346 -27.62 -0.07 2.71
N LYS A 347 -27.49 -1.42 2.70
CA LYS A 347 -27.93 -2.28 1.59
C LYS A 347 -29.42 -2.13 1.26
N THR A 348 -30.24 -2.04 2.31
CA THR A 348 -31.69 -1.88 2.17
C THR A 348 -32.02 -0.51 1.58
N SER A 349 -31.40 0.54 2.09
CA SER A 349 -31.55 1.92 1.58
C SER A 349 -31.11 2.06 0.12
N LEU A 350 -30.00 1.43 -0.26
CA LEU A 350 -29.52 1.39 -1.64
C LEU A 350 -30.55 0.73 -2.58
N SER A 351 -31.27 -0.28 -2.09
CA SER A 351 -32.29 -0.98 -2.87
C SER A 351 -33.64 -0.25 -2.92
N SER A 352 -33.99 0.52 -1.89
CA SER A 352 -35.29 1.21 -1.79
C SER A 352 -35.27 2.66 -2.26
N SER A 353 -34.11 3.33 -2.23
CA SER A 353 -33.97 4.78 -2.44
C SER A 353 -32.67 5.11 -3.21
N SER A 354 -32.58 4.66 -4.47
CA SER A 354 -31.42 4.90 -5.35
C SER A 354 -30.98 6.37 -5.36
N ASP A 355 -31.94 7.30 -5.32
CA ASP A 355 -31.67 8.75 -5.39
C ASP A 355 -30.86 9.28 -4.19
N LEU A 356 -30.95 8.63 -3.01
CA LEU A 356 -30.24 9.10 -1.82
C LEU A 356 -28.72 8.88 -1.94
N MET A 357 -28.30 7.76 -2.49
CA MET A 357 -26.88 7.44 -2.66
C MET A 357 -26.24 8.32 -3.73
N ALA A 358 -26.99 8.63 -4.79
CA ALA A 358 -26.57 9.62 -5.77
C ALA A 358 -26.43 11.02 -5.16
N GLN A 359 -27.33 11.43 -4.25
CA GLN A 359 -27.21 12.71 -3.54
C GLN A 359 -25.95 12.79 -2.67
N TYR A 360 -25.62 11.73 -1.92
CA TYR A 360 -24.37 11.67 -1.17
C TYR A 360 -23.15 11.70 -2.09
N HIS A 361 -23.21 11.03 -3.24
CA HIS A 361 -22.15 11.11 -4.25
C HIS A 361 -21.95 12.54 -4.75
N ASP A 362 -23.03 13.24 -5.12
CA ASP A 362 -22.97 14.63 -5.57
C ASP A 362 -22.37 15.56 -4.50
N GLU A 363 -22.71 15.37 -3.23
CA GLU A 363 -22.14 16.14 -2.12
C GLU A 363 -20.64 15.90 -1.99
N LEU A 364 -20.23 14.63 -1.99
CA LEU A 364 -18.81 14.26 -1.91
C LEU A 364 -18.01 14.70 -3.13
N CYS A 365 -18.65 14.79 -4.30
CA CYS A 365 -18.05 15.38 -5.52
C CYS A 365 -17.69 16.84 -5.30
N ARG A 366 -18.65 17.65 -4.82
CA ARG A 366 -18.42 19.09 -4.57
C ARG A 366 -17.32 19.32 -3.55
N ILE A 367 -17.25 18.49 -2.50
CA ILE A 367 -16.16 18.54 -1.51
C ILE A 367 -14.82 18.19 -2.18
N SER A 368 -14.79 17.16 -3.03
CA SER A 368 -13.59 16.77 -3.79
C SER A 368 -13.08 17.90 -4.69
N GLU A 369 -13.99 18.51 -5.46
CA GLU A 369 -13.69 19.61 -6.36
C GLU A 369 -13.15 20.81 -5.59
N MET A 370 -13.77 21.18 -4.47
CA MET A 370 -13.30 22.24 -3.58
C MET A 370 -11.88 21.95 -3.10
N ASN A 371 -11.66 20.76 -2.54
CA ASN A 371 -10.34 20.37 -2.01
C ASN A 371 -9.27 20.35 -3.11
N PHE A 372 -9.62 19.97 -4.33
CA PHE A 372 -8.69 19.97 -5.47
C PHE A 372 -8.36 21.39 -5.93
N MET A 373 -9.37 22.25 -6.08
CA MET A 373 -9.19 23.63 -6.54
C MET A 373 -8.36 24.46 -5.57
N TYR A 374 -8.45 24.18 -4.27
CA TYR A 374 -7.74 24.89 -3.20
C TYR A 374 -6.61 24.05 -2.57
N ARG A 375 -6.14 23.00 -3.26
CA ARG A 375 -5.06 22.14 -2.78
C ARG A 375 -3.78 22.96 -2.62
N GLU A 376 -3.17 22.88 -1.45
CA GLU A 376 -1.87 23.49 -1.19
C GLU A 376 -0.75 22.75 -1.93
N ASN A 377 0.33 23.46 -2.23
CA ASN A 377 1.53 22.82 -2.77
C ASN A 377 2.15 21.93 -1.69
N SER A 378 2.27 20.63 -1.98
CA SER A 378 2.93 19.67 -1.12
C SER A 378 4.46 19.76 -1.25
N ASP A 379 5.17 19.03 -0.39
CA ASP A 379 6.61 18.82 -0.57
C ASP A 379 6.89 18.26 -1.99
N PRO A 380 7.86 18.83 -2.75
CA PRO A 380 8.15 18.38 -4.10
C PRO A 380 8.61 16.92 -4.19
N THR A 381 9.28 16.41 -3.15
CA THR A 381 9.77 15.04 -3.09
C THR A 381 8.60 14.07 -2.99
N GLU A 382 7.70 14.31 -2.03
CA GLU A 382 6.48 13.52 -1.85
C GLU A 382 5.57 13.60 -3.08
N TYR A 383 5.50 14.79 -3.69
CA TYR A 383 4.74 15.00 -4.92
C TYR A 383 5.28 14.15 -6.08
N ALA A 384 6.58 14.22 -6.37
CA ALA A 384 7.20 13.45 -7.45
C ALA A 384 7.06 11.94 -7.21
N SER A 385 7.27 11.49 -5.98
CA SER A 385 7.06 10.09 -5.56
C SER A 385 5.62 9.64 -5.82
N SER A 386 4.63 10.44 -5.41
CA SER A 386 3.21 10.12 -5.57
C SER A 386 2.77 10.14 -7.03
N VAL A 387 3.25 11.10 -7.82
CA VAL A 387 2.93 11.19 -9.26
C VAL A 387 3.50 10.00 -10.01
N ALA A 388 4.71 9.54 -9.68
CA ALA A 388 5.30 8.36 -10.30
C ALA A 388 4.41 7.11 -10.12
N GLU A 389 3.79 6.95 -8.95
CA GLU A 389 2.83 5.86 -8.68
C GLU A 389 1.52 6.03 -9.44
N LEU A 390 0.95 7.23 -9.41
CA LEU A 390 -0.30 7.53 -10.13
C LEU A 390 -0.16 7.30 -11.64
N MET A 391 1.04 7.47 -12.21
CA MET A 391 1.30 7.15 -13.62
C MET A 391 1.14 5.66 -13.96
N HIS A 392 1.25 4.75 -12.98
CA HIS A 392 0.91 3.34 -13.18
C HIS A 392 -0.62 3.15 -13.25
N GLN A 393 -1.36 3.79 -12.34
CA GLN A 393 -2.82 3.72 -12.31
C GLN A 393 -3.48 4.33 -13.54
N PHE A 394 -2.95 5.45 -14.04
CA PHE A 394 -3.50 6.19 -15.17
C PHE A 394 -2.71 5.96 -16.47
N GLU A 395 -2.10 4.78 -16.63
CA GLU A 395 -1.28 4.45 -17.81
C GLU A 395 -2.05 4.62 -19.14
N LYS A 396 -3.36 4.33 -19.14
CA LYS A 396 -4.23 4.49 -20.32
C LYS A 396 -4.70 5.94 -20.55
N ASP A 397 -4.64 6.80 -19.54
CA ASP A 397 -5.12 8.19 -19.60
C ASP A 397 -4.26 9.13 -18.74
N PRO A 398 -3.05 9.50 -19.20
CA PRO A 398 -2.12 10.33 -18.44
C PRO A 398 -2.68 11.72 -18.06
N SER A 399 -3.69 12.20 -18.77
CA SER A 399 -4.33 13.51 -18.49
C SER A 399 -4.97 13.57 -17.09
N ARG A 400 -5.28 12.41 -16.52
CA ARG A 400 -5.93 12.25 -15.21
C ARG A 400 -4.95 12.12 -14.03
N VAL A 401 -3.65 11.95 -14.28
CA VAL A 401 -2.63 11.72 -13.25
C VAL A 401 -2.66 12.80 -12.17
N LEU A 402 -2.73 14.08 -12.56
CA LEU A 402 -2.70 15.18 -11.61
C LEU A 402 -4.00 15.35 -10.81
N CYS A 403 -5.13 14.90 -11.38
CA CYS A 403 -6.41 14.85 -10.68
C CYS A 403 -6.37 13.77 -9.59
N GLY A 404 -5.81 12.60 -9.89
CA GLY A 404 -5.61 11.51 -8.93
C GLY A 404 -6.86 11.19 -8.09
N ASN A 405 -6.75 11.37 -6.78
CA ASN A 405 -7.83 11.10 -5.82
C ASN A 405 -8.98 12.12 -5.85
N ALA A 406 -8.81 13.27 -6.52
CA ALA A 406 -9.88 14.25 -6.69
C ALA A 406 -11.00 13.72 -7.60
N LEU A 407 -10.69 12.79 -8.50
CA LEU A 407 -11.65 12.16 -9.39
C LEU A 407 -12.73 11.43 -8.57
N THR A 408 -13.99 11.68 -8.88
CA THR A 408 -15.13 11.16 -8.12
C THR A 408 -15.93 10.10 -8.87
N GLY A 409 -15.69 9.96 -10.18
CA GLY A 409 -16.36 8.97 -11.02
C GLY A 409 -17.85 9.27 -11.22
N ASP A 410 -18.50 8.47 -12.06
CA ASP A 410 -19.93 8.55 -12.31
C ASP A 410 -20.66 7.52 -11.46
N TYR A 411 -21.45 7.96 -10.48
CA TYR A 411 -22.14 7.04 -9.57
C TYR A 411 -22.97 6.00 -10.33
N ASN A 412 -22.68 4.72 -10.07
CA ASN A 412 -23.42 3.60 -10.60
C ASN A 412 -23.98 2.75 -9.45
N GLY A 413 -25.30 2.79 -9.26
CA GLY A 413 -25.97 2.05 -8.20
C GLY A 413 -25.86 0.53 -8.32
N GLU A 414 -25.73 -0.02 -9.53
CA GLU A 414 -25.53 -1.46 -9.73
C GLU A 414 -24.14 -1.90 -9.29
N VAL A 415 -23.11 -1.13 -9.63
CA VAL A 415 -21.72 -1.37 -9.20
C VAL A 415 -21.62 -1.21 -7.68
N ALA A 416 -22.19 -0.15 -7.12
CA ALA A 416 -22.20 0.08 -5.67
C ALA A 416 -22.91 -1.06 -4.92
N LYS A 417 -24.02 -1.55 -5.45
CA LYS A 417 -24.74 -2.70 -4.87
C LYS A 417 -23.92 -3.97 -4.95
N ALA A 418 -23.36 -4.30 -6.11
CA ALA A 418 -22.55 -5.49 -6.30
C ALA A 418 -21.29 -5.46 -5.41
N PHE A 419 -20.68 -4.29 -5.22
CA PHE A 419 -19.56 -4.10 -4.30
C PHE A 419 -20.00 -4.32 -2.85
N LEU A 420 -21.09 -3.67 -2.42
CA LEU A 420 -21.60 -3.80 -1.06
C LEU A 420 -22.11 -5.22 -0.76
N ASP A 421 -22.57 -5.98 -1.76
CA ASP A 421 -22.96 -7.38 -1.61
C ASP A 421 -21.80 -8.28 -1.11
N ARG A 422 -20.54 -7.85 -1.27
CA ARG A 422 -19.36 -8.50 -0.68
C ARG A 422 -19.27 -8.33 0.84
N PHE A 423 -19.97 -7.37 1.43
CA PHE A 423 -19.95 -7.08 2.87
C PHE A 423 -20.93 -8.00 3.61
N VAL A 424 -20.52 -9.26 3.78
CA VAL A 424 -21.31 -10.31 4.45
C VAL A 424 -20.42 -11.15 5.39
N PRO A 425 -20.98 -11.77 6.45
CA PRO A 425 -20.19 -12.57 7.40
C PRO A 425 -19.42 -13.75 6.76
N GLN A 426 -19.91 -14.27 5.65
CA GLN A 426 -19.27 -15.37 4.91
C GLN A 426 -18.03 -14.93 4.15
N ASN A 427 -17.92 -13.63 3.83
CA ASN A 427 -16.88 -13.07 2.98
C ASN A 427 -15.92 -12.16 3.77
N CYS A 428 -15.80 -12.39 5.09
CA CYS A 428 -14.90 -11.60 5.92
C CYS A 428 -13.97 -12.42 6.81
N LEU A 429 -12.86 -11.80 7.18
CA LEU A 429 -11.96 -12.22 8.24
C LEU A 429 -12.01 -11.16 9.35
N ILE A 430 -12.41 -11.57 10.55
CA ILE A 430 -12.45 -10.68 11.72
C ILE A 430 -11.22 -10.95 12.58
N THR A 431 -10.42 -9.93 12.85
CA THR A 431 -9.30 -9.99 13.79
C THR A 431 -9.62 -9.15 15.02
N ILE A 432 -9.48 -9.74 16.20
CA ILE A 432 -9.73 -9.10 17.49
C ILE A 432 -8.40 -9.07 18.25
N HIS A 433 -7.85 -7.89 18.48
CA HIS A 433 -6.68 -7.75 19.36
C HIS A 433 -7.18 -7.63 20.79
N ASN A 434 -6.76 -8.56 21.64
CA ASN A 434 -7.20 -8.66 23.02
C ASN A 434 -6.00 -8.76 23.98
N SER A 435 -5.59 -7.61 24.52
CA SER A 435 -4.52 -7.53 25.53
C SER A 435 -4.84 -8.22 26.85
N ASP A 436 -6.12 -8.50 27.12
CA ASP A 436 -6.59 -9.06 28.38
C ASP A 436 -6.66 -10.61 28.32
N ALA A 437 -6.43 -11.21 27.15
CA ALA A 437 -6.56 -12.65 26.90
C ALA A 437 -5.60 -13.53 27.73
N GLU A 438 -4.43 -13.02 28.13
CA GLU A 438 -3.49 -13.74 29.00
C GLU A 438 -3.83 -13.60 30.51
N LYS A 439 -4.62 -12.59 30.90
CA LYS A 439 -4.83 -12.19 32.30
C LYS A 439 -6.14 -12.68 32.90
N GLU A 440 -7.17 -12.94 32.10
CA GLU A 440 -8.49 -13.27 32.62
C GLU A 440 -8.81 -14.78 32.57
N SER A 441 -9.49 -15.27 33.63
CA SER A 441 -10.20 -16.55 33.55
C SER A 441 -11.26 -16.44 32.45
N GLN A 442 -11.23 -17.37 31.50
CA GLN A 442 -11.96 -17.36 30.22
C GLN A 442 -13.50 -17.22 30.29
N GLU A 443 -14.08 -17.08 31.48
CA GLU A 443 -15.53 -17.04 31.76
C GLU A 443 -16.16 -15.66 31.55
N LYS A 444 -15.38 -14.57 31.37
CA LYS A 444 -15.90 -13.19 31.39
C LYS A 444 -16.25 -12.59 30.03
N TYR A 445 -15.79 -13.20 28.93
CA TYR A 445 -16.07 -12.74 27.57
C TYR A 445 -17.23 -13.54 26.97
N CYS A 446 -18.09 -12.86 26.20
CA CYS A 446 -19.36 -13.40 25.67
C CYS A 446 -19.25 -14.81 25.07
N VAL A 447 -20.30 -15.60 25.32
CA VAL A 447 -20.40 -17.06 25.23
C VAL A 447 -20.68 -17.57 23.80
N ASP A 448 -20.98 -16.68 22.85
CA ASP A 448 -21.56 -17.06 21.56
C ASP A 448 -20.52 -17.42 20.49
N THR A 449 -19.29 -16.95 20.63
CA THR A 449 -18.17 -17.39 19.81
C THR A 449 -17.40 -18.44 20.62
N ASN A 450 -17.46 -19.71 20.23
CA ASN A 450 -16.68 -20.80 20.86
C ASN A 450 -15.14 -20.63 20.70
N LEU A 451 -14.65 -19.39 20.48
CA LEU A 451 -13.24 -19.00 20.37
C LEU A 451 -12.45 -19.46 21.59
N LYS A 452 -13.08 -19.50 22.77
CA LYS A 452 -12.45 -19.95 24.00
C LYS A 452 -11.87 -21.38 23.91
N ASP A 453 -12.49 -22.24 23.10
CA ASP A 453 -12.12 -23.63 22.93
C ASP A 453 -11.07 -23.85 21.84
N ALA A 454 -10.76 -22.82 21.04
CA ALA A 454 -9.72 -22.89 20.02
C ALA A 454 -8.32 -22.85 20.64
N ALA A 455 -7.44 -23.74 20.17
CA ALA A 455 -6.07 -23.80 20.64
C ALA A 455 -5.26 -22.56 20.21
N TRP A 456 -4.43 -22.05 21.12
CA TRP A 456 -3.44 -21.02 20.80
C TRP A 456 -2.37 -21.58 19.86
N GLN A 457 -2.03 -20.77 18.87
CA GLN A 457 -1.03 -21.00 17.83
C GLN A 457 -0.06 -19.82 17.82
N THR A 458 1.04 -19.98 17.08
CA THR A 458 2.06 -18.95 16.92
C THR A 458 2.41 -18.83 15.44
N GLU A 459 2.23 -17.63 14.89
CA GLU A 459 2.64 -17.31 13.52
C GLU A 459 4.16 -17.48 13.39
N LYS A 460 4.60 -18.06 12.27
CA LYS A 460 5.96 -18.57 12.07
C LYS A 460 7.05 -17.51 12.14
N TYR A 461 6.85 -16.34 11.52
CA TYR A 461 7.91 -15.36 11.35
C TYR A 461 7.95 -14.37 12.52
N TYR A 462 6.88 -13.62 12.73
CA TYR A 462 6.84 -12.57 13.74
C TYR A 462 6.39 -13.09 15.12
N GLY A 463 5.94 -14.33 15.23
CA GLY A 463 5.56 -14.92 16.53
C GLY A 463 4.27 -14.33 17.10
N ALA A 464 3.33 -13.91 16.24
CA ALA A 464 2.00 -13.51 16.66
C ALA A 464 1.31 -14.69 17.37
N LYS A 465 0.97 -14.54 18.66
CA LYS A 465 0.16 -15.53 19.36
C LYS A 465 -1.30 -15.28 19.03
N TYR A 466 -1.95 -16.28 18.46
CA TYR A 466 -3.34 -16.15 18.04
C TYR A 466 -4.10 -17.46 18.21
N ARG A 467 -5.42 -17.39 18.18
CA ARG A 467 -6.31 -18.53 17.97
C ARG A 467 -7.34 -18.16 16.93
N GLU A 468 -7.86 -19.16 16.24
CA GLU A 468 -8.84 -18.92 15.19
C GLU A 468 -9.96 -19.96 15.21
N MET A 469 -11.13 -19.54 14.73
CA MET A 469 -12.24 -20.44 14.46
C MET A 469 -13.03 -19.98 13.23
N GLY A 470 -13.67 -20.93 12.54
CA GLY A 470 -14.72 -20.61 11.58
C GLY A 470 -15.98 -20.14 12.28
N MET A 471 -16.69 -19.18 11.70
CA MET A 471 -17.97 -18.70 12.22
C MET A 471 -19.02 -19.82 12.13
N SER A 472 -19.75 -20.06 13.22
CA SER A 472 -20.86 -21.02 13.21
C SER A 472 -22.02 -20.47 12.38
N GLN A 473 -22.89 -21.37 11.90
CA GLN A 473 -24.12 -20.95 11.20
C GLN A 473 -25.03 -20.06 12.07
N GLU A 474 -24.98 -20.22 13.39
CA GLU A 474 -25.73 -19.39 14.34
C GLU A 474 -25.14 -17.97 14.42
N VAL A 475 -23.82 -17.85 14.52
CA VAL A 475 -23.11 -16.55 14.51
C VAL A 475 -23.37 -15.83 13.19
N ILE A 476 -23.22 -16.52 12.06
CA ILE A 476 -23.51 -15.99 10.73
C ILE A 476 -24.95 -15.50 10.64
N LYS A 477 -25.93 -16.30 11.09
CA LYS A 477 -27.35 -15.90 11.09
C LYS A 477 -27.62 -14.72 12.02
N LYS A 478 -26.93 -14.63 13.16
CA LYS A 478 -27.08 -13.52 14.11
C LYS A 478 -26.54 -12.21 13.52
N MET A 479 -25.40 -12.26 12.85
CA MET A 479 -24.82 -11.12 12.14
C MET A 479 -25.64 -10.75 10.89
N ALA A 480 -26.26 -11.72 10.21
CA ALA A 480 -27.09 -11.48 9.03
C ALA A 480 -28.52 -10.97 9.35
N LYS A 481 -28.95 -11.04 10.61
CA LYS A 481 -30.21 -10.43 11.08
C LYS A 481 -29.98 -8.95 11.33
#